data_AF-A0A5D4SX85-F1
#
_entry.id   AF-A0A5D4SX85-F1
#
_cell.length_a   1.000
_cell.length_b   1.000
_cell.length_c   1.000
_cell.angle_alpha   90.00
_cell.angle_beta   90.00
_cell.angle_gamma   90.00
#
_symmetry.space_group_name_H-M   'P 1'
#
loop_
_entity.id
_entity.type
_entity.pdbx_description
1 polymer ?
#
loop_
_entity_poly.entity_id
_entity_poly.type
_entity_poly.pdbx_seq_one_letter_code
_entity_poly.pdbx_strand_id
1 'polypeptide(L)'
;MSLIGSIFAGARGSREKKHRKYEYDRLTTTPFLHGSEYLNELCEGAQKKEEYECILQHIYNHQNVGVLEIESYQSIEQKIVERYR
;
A
#
# COMPACT_ATOMS: atom_id res chain seq x y z
N MET A 1 -16.41 -6.53 -41.39
CA MET A 1 -15.89 -7.23 -40.19
C MET A 1 -14.66 -6.48 -39.67
N SER A 2 -14.84 -5.51 -38.77
CA SER A 2 -13.72 -4.76 -38.18
C SER A 2 -13.26 -5.42 -36.88
N LEU A 3 -12.02 -5.92 -36.88
CA LEU A 3 -11.40 -6.74 -35.83
C LEU A 3 -10.15 -6.02 -35.28
N ILE A 4 -10.27 -4.72 -34.94
CA ILE A 4 -9.14 -3.87 -34.50
C ILE A 4 -9.47 -3.11 -33.20
N GLY A 5 -10.20 -3.74 -32.27
CA GLY A 5 -10.64 -3.09 -31.03
C GLY A 5 -9.86 -3.43 -29.75
N SER A 6 -9.14 -4.56 -29.70
CA SER A 6 -8.94 -5.24 -28.41
C SER A 6 -7.53 -5.22 -27.80
N ILE A 7 -6.55 -4.55 -28.42
CA ILE A 7 -5.14 -4.66 -27.97
C ILE A 7 -4.76 -3.57 -26.94
N PHE A 8 -5.44 -2.42 -26.91
CA PHE A 8 -5.03 -1.29 -26.07
C PHE A 8 -5.43 -1.39 -24.59
N ALA A 9 -6.40 -2.23 -24.22
CA ALA A 9 -6.80 -2.38 -22.81
C ALA A 9 -5.75 -3.12 -21.95
N GLY A 10 -5.00 -4.07 -22.54
CA GLY A 10 -4.04 -4.90 -21.80
C GLY A 10 -2.79 -4.15 -21.32
N ALA A 11 -2.33 -3.16 -22.08
CA ALA A 11 -1.10 -2.42 -21.74
C ALA A 11 -1.28 -1.45 -20.57
N ARG A 12 -2.45 -0.80 -20.48
CA ARG A 12 -2.72 0.19 -19.42
C ARG A 12 -2.88 -0.47 -18.05
N GLY A 13 -3.66 -1.55 -17.97
CA GLY A 13 -3.83 -2.31 -16.72
C GLY A 13 -2.53 -3.01 -16.24
N SER A 14 -1.64 -3.36 -17.17
CA SER A 14 -0.34 -3.96 -16.82
C SER A 14 0.63 -2.94 -16.22
N ARG A 15 0.57 -1.67 -16.67
CA ARG A 15 1.43 -0.59 -16.17
C ARG A 15 0.99 -0.11 -14.79
N GLU A 16 -0.32 0.03 -14.57
CA GLU A 16 -0.89 0.33 -13.24
C GLU A 16 -0.56 -0.75 -12.21
N LYS A 17 -0.71 -2.04 -12.57
CA LYS A 17 -0.32 -3.16 -11.68
C LYS A 17 1.16 -3.15 -11.32
N LYS A 18 2.05 -2.82 -12.26
CA LYS A 18 3.49 -2.72 -11.99
C LYS A 18 3.83 -1.53 -11.09
N HIS A 19 3.21 -0.38 -11.33
CA HIS A 19 3.43 0.83 -10.52
C HIS A 19 2.98 0.62 -9.07
N ARG A 20 1.78 0.04 -8.89
CA ARG A 20 1.23 -0.31 -7.59
C ARG A 20 2.14 -1.28 -6.83
N LYS A 21 2.58 -2.37 -7.46
CA LYS A 21 3.51 -3.32 -6.82
C LYS A 21 4.80 -2.61 -6.36
N TYR A 22 5.32 -1.71 -7.20
CA TYR A 22 6.53 -0.95 -6.87
C TYR A 22 6.35 -0.01 -5.67
N GLU A 23 5.17 0.59 -5.48
CA GLU A 23 4.87 1.44 -4.31
C GLU A 23 4.92 0.65 -3.00
N TYR A 24 4.27 -0.51 -2.94
CA TYR A 24 4.29 -1.36 -1.74
C TYR A 24 5.66 -2.04 -1.51
N ASP A 25 6.34 -2.48 -2.57
CA ASP A 25 7.69 -3.04 -2.47
C ASP A 25 8.67 -1.99 -1.89
N ARG A 26 8.50 -0.71 -2.26
CA ARG A 26 9.33 0.38 -1.73
C ARG A 26 9.17 0.59 -0.23
N LEU A 27 7.96 0.44 0.33
CA LEU A 27 7.75 0.57 1.78
C LEU A 27 8.67 -0.35 2.60
N THR A 28 9.00 -1.53 2.07
CA THR A 28 9.86 -2.49 2.77
C THR A 28 11.36 -2.17 2.69
N THR A 29 11.75 -1.28 1.78
CA THR A 29 13.17 -0.96 1.49
C THR A 29 13.53 0.48 1.86
N THR A 30 12.57 1.33 2.20
CA THR A 30 12.83 2.71 2.60
C THR A 30 13.30 2.76 4.06
N PRO A 31 14.40 3.47 4.35
CA PRO A 31 14.92 3.59 5.72
C PRO A 31 14.21 4.69 6.54
N PHE A 32 13.32 5.46 5.92
CA PHE A 32 12.60 6.55 6.54
C PHE A 32 11.12 6.23 6.63
N LEU A 33 10.52 6.55 7.79
CA LEU A 33 9.09 6.43 7.99
C LEU A 33 8.36 7.39 7.05
N HIS A 34 7.47 6.84 6.23
CA HIS A 34 6.56 7.64 5.43
C HIS A 34 5.50 8.29 6.31
N GLY A 35 5.08 9.50 5.94
CA GLY A 35 4.03 10.21 6.64
C GLY A 35 2.71 9.42 6.68
N SER A 36 1.97 9.56 7.78
CA SER A 36 0.71 8.86 8.00
C SER A 36 -0.34 9.13 6.92
N GLU A 37 -0.37 10.34 6.33
CA GLU A 37 -1.28 10.67 5.22
C GLU A 37 -1.04 9.78 4.00
N TYR A 38 0.22 9.64 3.58
CA TYR A 38 0.62 8.77 2.46
C TYR A 38 0.31 7.30 2.75
N LEU A 39 0.59 6.83 3.97
CA LEU A 39 0.28 5.45 4.36
C LEU A 39 -1.24 5.19 4.42
N ASN A 40 -2.04 6.19 4.81
CA ASN A 40 -3.49 6.09 4.81
C ASN A 40 -4.04 6.03 3.37
N GLU A 41 -3.53 6.86 2.45
CA GLU A 41 -3.89 6.78 1.03
C GLU A 41 -3.56 5.40 0.44
N LEU A 42 -2.38 4.86 0.74
CA LEU A 42 -1.99 3.51 0.32
C LEU A 42 -2.88 2.44 0.95
N CYS A 43 -3.32 2.62 2.19
CA CYS A 43 -4.23 1.72 2.89
C CYS A 43 -5.64 1.74 2.27
N GLU A 44 -6.13 2.92 1.86
CA GLU A 44 -7.42 3.06 1.17
C GLU A 44 -7.37 2.47 -0.25
N GLY A 45 -6.23 2.60 -0.93
CA GLY A 45 -5.99 2.04 -2.26
C GLY A 45 -5.67 0.54 -2.29
N ALA A 46 -5.34 -0.06 -1.15
CA ALA A 46 -4.95 -1.47 -1.06
C ALA A 46 -6.13 -2.40 -1.38
N GLN A 47 -5.88 -3.44 -2.16
CA GLN A 47 -6.87 -4.42 -2.61
C GLN A 47 -6.54 -5.83 -2.13
N LYS A 48 -5.26 -6.11 -1.87
CA LYS A 48 -4.81 -7.45 -1.48
C LYS A 48 -4.19 -7.44 -0.10
N LYS A 49 -4.26 -8.58 0.58
CA LYS A 49 -3.72 -8.76 1.94
C LYS A 49 -2.24 -8.38 2.02
N GLU A 50 -1.46 -8.75 1.01
CA GLU A 50 -0.03 -8.49 0.98
C GLU A 50 0.28 -6.98 0.97
N GLU A 51 -0.58 -6.16 0.35
CA GLU A 51 -0.40 -4.70 0.30
C GLU A 51 -0.60 -4.06 1.69
N TYR A 52 -1.58 -4.57 2.45
CA TYR A 52 -1.78 -4.16 3.85
C TYR A 52 -0.66 -4.64 4.77
N GLU A 53 -0.18 -5.86 4.56
CA GLU A 53 0.97 -6.41 5.30
C GLU A 53 2.22 -5.57 5.04
N CYS A 54 2.46 -5.10 3.81
CA CYS A 54 3.56 -4.18 3.52
C CYS A 54 3.46 -2.85 4.30
N ILE A 55 2.25 -2.28 4.42
CA ILE A 55 2.02 -1.05 5.19
C ILE A 55 2.29 -1.29 6.68
N LEU A 56 1.73 -2.37 7.26
CA LEU A 56 1.95 -2.72 8.66
C LEU A 56 3.43 -2.97 8.94
N GLN A 57 4.09 -3.75 8.07
CA GLN A 57 5.51 -4.03 8.19
C GLN A 57 6.34 -2.74 8.19
N HIS A 58 6.00 -1.77 7.34
CA HIS A 58 6.69 -0.48 7.32
C HIS A 58 6.52 0.27 8.65
N ILE A 59 5.30 0.37 9.18
CA ILE A 59 5.03 1.00 10.49
C ILE A 59 5.81 0.29 11.60
N TYR A 60 5.79 -1.05 11.62
CA TYR A 60 6.47 -1.86 12.65
C TYR A 60 7.98 -1.83 12.55
N ASN A 61 8.56 -1.73 11.34
CA ASN A 61 9.99 -1.54 11.18
C ASN A 61 10.47 -0.23 11.83
N HIS A 62 9.57 0.75 12.00
CA HIS A 62 9.83 2.02 12.64
C HIS A 62 9.29 2.13 14.08
N GLN A 63 8.73 1.05 14.66
CA GLN A 63 8.18 1.05 16.04
C GLN A 63 9.16 1.54 17.10
N ASN A 64 10.47 1.33 16.90
CA ASN A 64 11.52 1.78 17.82
C ASN A 64 11.52 3.30 18.08
N VAL A 65 10.80 4.08 17.26
CA VAL A 65 10.65 5.54 17.40
C VAL A 65 9.30 5.92 18.06
N GLY A 66 8.60 4.98 18.69
CA GLY A 66 7.30 5.26 19.35
C GLY A 66 6.17 5.54 18.36
N VAL A 67 6.26 5.04 17.12
CA VAL A 67 5.32 5.36 16.04
C VAL A 67 3.88 4.96 16.36
N LEU A 68 3.68 3.86 17.10
CA LEU A 68 2.35 3.43 17.54
C LEU A 68 1.76 4.29 18.67
N GLU A 69 2.55 5.15 19.30
CA GLU A 69 2.04 6.14 20.26
C GLU A 69 1.45 7.36 19.54
N ILE A 70 1.68 7.48 18.23
CA ILE A 70 1.11 8.52 17.39
C ILE A 70 -0.24 8.03 16.84
N GLU A 71 -1.30 8.72 17.22
CA GLU A 71 -2.70 8.39 16.92
C GLU A 71 -2.96 8.11 15.42
N SER A 72 -2.30 8.85 14.53
CA SER A 72 -2.50 8.68 13.08
C SER A 72 -2.01 7.32 12.55
N TYR A 73 -0.89 6.80 13.05
CA TYR A 73 -0.39 5.48 12.65
C TYR A 73 -1.15 4.35 13.34
N GLN A 74 -1.54 4.55 14.59
CA GLN A 74 -2.40 3.61 15.31
C GLN A 74 -3.75 3.44 14.60
N SER A 75 -4.34 4.53 14.10
CA SER A 75 -5.59 4.46 13.32
C SER A 75 -5.42 3.62 12.05
N ILE A 76 -4.28 3.73 11.35
CA ILE A 76 -3.99 2.93 10.16
C ILE A 76 -3.86 1.45 10.53
N GLU A 77 -3.11 1.13 11.60
CA GLU A 77 -2.99 -0.24 12.12
C GLU A 77 -4.37 -0.83 12.44
N GLN A 78 -5.20 -0.09 13.19
CA GLN A 78 -6.54 -0.54 13.57
C GLN A 78 -7.42 -0.80 12.34
N LYS A 79 -7.42 0.09 11.33
CA LYS A 79 -8.17 -0.13 10.09
C LYS A 79 -7.78 -1.44 9.41
N ILE A 80 -6.50 -1.76 9.40
CA ILE A 80 -5.99 -3.00 8.78
C ILE A 80 -6.40 -4.20 9.63
N VAL A 81 -6.21 -4.14 10.95
CA VAL A 81 -6.56 -5.22 11.86
C VAL A 81 -8.06 -5.51 11.82
N GLU A 82 -8.93 -4.50 11.88
CA GLU A 82 -10.39 -4.65 11.79
C GLU A 82 -10.83 -5.28 10.47
N ARG A 83 -10.15 -4.97 9.37
CA ARG A 83 -10.44 -5.56 8.04
C ARG A 83 -10.16 -7.07 7.98
N TYR A 84 -9.27 -7.58 8.83
CA TYR A 84 -8.85 -8.99 8.84
C TYR A 84 -9.16 -9.73 10.15
N ARG A 85 -9.95 -9.12 11.03
CA ARG A 85 -10.43 -9.70 12.29
C ARG A 85 -11.62 -10.62 12.06
#